data_AF-A0A8B9RG81-F1
#
_entry.id   AF-A0A8B9RG81-F1
#
_cell.length_a   1.000
_cell.length_b   1.000
_cell.length_c   1.000
_cell.angle_alpha   90.00
_cell.angle_beta   90.00
_cell.angle_gamma   90.00
#
_symmetry.space_group_name_H-M   'P 1'
#
loop_
_entity.id
_entity.type
_entity.pdbx_description
1 polymer ?
#
loop_
_entity_poly.entity_id
_entity_poly.type
_entity_poly.pdbx_seq_one_letter_code
_entity_poly.pdbx_strand_id
1 'polypeptide(L)'
;MLKMRTAAFIATIIIIPNLTADAGKNYEKEKVCGGLRNVGAKNFKMVVIALYSQKFPNGTLEEVSSVADEMTKLAEECCQDNASPDCYDKGATQISDKSCGKDSPFPKHPGIEQCCTVQGHERRLCLATLRYSSDELPSMMEPMPEEICTQYTKDPSGYAMRYVYESARRHRSIPAGFILNTTQNHVQTAEKCCSPAASTPCFFKERFQQRSSTIFLRFLSNVCNNQVNLKSYQTGLTAYFGGVLKIPFEEALVVSKHFQSGLAKCCLLPQPECVIEEFTSFQKILCKESILGTMSEEFQKCCSKAPLDTLTCVDNLKREPRTSLDMTEVTTAQLCEKNQPNNTDRYLFQIGVKHASVSLPVLTTIQEEIRSTVSACCSAADSTVCLKEKESKLEKTAALLSKTDAFCSQYFKLELPSFKTMVQQEVQGEGAESRGQAWVELATACCSQHSPAQLCQKLTEAIIKHEDDAAA
;
A
#
# COMPACT_ATOMS: atom_id res chain seq x y z
N MET A 1 27.98 8.41 -15.66
CA MET A 1 27.15 8.79 -16.83
C MET A 1 26.07 7.75 -17.03
N LEU A 2 24.85 8.08 -16.62
CA LEU A 2 23.68 7.21 -16.57
C LEU A 2 22.97 7.23 -17.94
N LYS A 3 23.55 6.61 -18.98
CA LYS A 3 22.86 6.41 -20.27
C LYS A 3 22.16 5.05 -20.27
N MET A 4 21.04 4.94 -19.56
CA MET A 4 20.04 3.92 -19.88
C MET A 4 19.37 4.36 -21.17
N ARG A 5 19.69 3.66 -22.27
CA ARG A 5 19.01 3.85 -23.55
C ARG A 5 17.53 3.54 -23.35
N THR A 6 16.71 4.58 -23.50
CA THR A 6 15.37 4.58 -24.11
C THR A 6 14.41 3.48 -23.65
N ALA A 7 13.54 3.83 -22.70
CA ALA A 7 12.09 3.59 -22.55
C ALA A 7 11.31 2.50 -23.36
N ALA A 8 11.92 1.49 -23.99
CA ALA A 8 11.21 0.54 -24.85
C ALA A 8 11.71 -0.91 -24.78
N PHE A 9 12.67 -1.26 -23.91
CA PHE A 9 13.34 -2.58 -23.93
C PHE A 9 13.05 -3.50 -22.73
N ILE A 10 12.01 -3.22 -21.92
CA ILE A 10 11.47 -4.17 -20.93
C ILE A 10 10.36 -5.05 -21.57
N ALA A 11 10.22 -5.03 -22.89
CA ALA A 11 9.32 -5.89 -23.64
C ALA A 11 10.05 -7.19 -24.03
N THR A 12 10.07 -8.19 -23.14
CA THR A 12 9.97 -9.66 -23.43
C THR A 12 10.49 -10.52 -22.26
N ILE A 13 9.60 -11.27 -21.59
CA ILE A 13 9.57 -12.75 -21.55
C ILE A 13 8.58 -13.28 -20.47
N ILE A 14 7.47 -13.79 -21.01
CA ILE A 14 6.74 -15.04 -20.75
C ILE A 14 5.96 -15.29 -19.44
N ILE A 15 4.73 -15.71 -19.72
CA ILE A 15 3.54 -16.07 -18.94
C ILE A 15 3.49 -17.61 -18.74
N ILE A 16 3.30 -18.03 -17.47
CA ILE A 16 2.62 -19.24 -16.91
C ILE A 16 3.28 -20.65 -17.10
N PRO A 17 2.75 -21.76 -16.50
CA PRO A 17 3.13 -22.41 -15.22
C PRO A 17 3.73 -23.83 -15.37
N ASN A 18 4.33 -24.34 -14.30
CA ASN A 18 4.27 -25.72 -13.75
C ASN A 18 5.56 -26.03 -13.00
N LEU A 19 5.49 -25.98 -11.67
CA LEU A 19 6.61 -26.24 -10.77
C LEU A 19 6.85 -27.75 -10.65
N THR A 20 7.85 -28.26 -11.35
CA THR A 20 8.62 -29.43 -10.88
C THR A 20 9.78 -28.92 -10.02
N ALA A 21 10.21 -29.71 -9.03
CA ALA A 21 11.23 -29.28 -8.06
C ALA A 21 12.58 -28.90 -8.70
N ASP A 22 12.93 -29.48 -9.86
CA ASP A 22 14.12 -29.11 -10.63
C ASP A 22 13.91 -27.88 -11.53
N ALA A 23 12.70 -27.64 -12.03
CA ALA A 23 12.38 -26.40 -12.75
C ALA A 23 12.46 -25.18 -11.81
N GLY A 24 12.08 -25.34 -10.53
CA GLY A 24 12.19 -24.28 -9.52
C GLY A 24 13.63 -23.86 -9.19
N LYS A 25 14.61 -24.78 -9.23
CA LYS A 25 16.02 -24.48 -8.93
C LYS A 25 16.68 -23.65 -10.03
N ASN A 26 16.47 -24.03 -11.29
CA ASN A 26 17.02 -23.28 -12.42
C ASN A 26 16.29 -21.95 -12.64
N TYR A 27 15.00 -21.88 -12.31
CA TYR A 27 14.19 -20.67 -12.45
C TYR A 27 14.72 -19.47 -11.65
N GLU A 28 15.10 -19.65 -10.38
CA GLU A 28 15.62 -18.54 -9.56
C GLU A 28 16.99 -18.04 -10.06
N LYS A 29 17.88 -18.98 -10.43
CA LYS A 29 19.17 -18.64 -11.05
C LYS A 29 18.95 -17.86 -12.35
N GLU A 30 18.11 -18.36 -13.25
CA GLU A 30 17.82 -17.72 -14.55
C GLU A 30 17.24 -16.33 -14.37
N LYS A 31 16.35 -16.12 -13.40
CA LYS A 31 15.78 -14.81 -13.07
C LYS A 31 16.85 -13.82 -12.60
N VAL A 32 17.74 -14.25 -11.69
CA VAL A 32 18.84 -13.40 -11.22
C VAL A 32 19.82 -13.08 -12.35
N CYS A 33 20.23 -14.08 -13.13
CA CYS A 33 21.15 -13.89 -14.24
C CYS A 33 20.55 -13.05 -15.37
N GLY A 34 19.27 -13.24 -15.68
CA GLY A 34 18.52 -12.40 -16.59
C GLY A 34 18.46 -10.95 -16.10
N GLY A 35 18.18 -10.75 -14.81
CA GLY A 35 18.24 -9.43 -14.16
C GLY A 35 19.61 -8.77 -14.32
N LEU A 36 20.69 -9.45 -13.92
CA LEU A 36 22.06 -8.94 -14.01
C LEU A 36 22.42 -8.58 -15.46
N ARG A 37 22.12 -9.45 -16.42
CA ARG A 37 22.41 -9.22 -17.85
C ARG A 37 21.66 -8.01 -18.40
N ASN A 38 20.40 -7.83 -17.98
CA ASN A 38 19.56 -6.76 -18.49
C ASN A 38 19.94 -5.37 -17.94
N VAL A 39 20.30 -5.28 -16.66
CA VAL A 39 20.57 -3.97 -16.03
C VAL A 39 22.05 -3.67 -15.79
N GLY A 40 22.92 -4.69 -15.83
CA GLY A 40 24.33 -4.61 -15.46
C GLY A 40 24.57 -4.57 -13.94
N ALA A 41 25.77 -4.96 -13.49
CA ALA A 41 26.10 -5.14 -12.08
C ALA A 41 25.80 -3.93 -11.19
N LYS A 42 26.14 -2.72 -11.63
CA LYS A 42 25.88 -1.49 -10.86
C LYS A 42 24.39 -1.28 -10.58
N ASN A 43 23.54 -1.47 -11.60
CA ASN A 43 22.11 -1.29 -11.42
C ASN A 43 21.47 -2.50 -10.72
N PHE A 44 22.05 -3.69 -10.89
CA PHE A 44 21.64 -4.88 -10.14
C PHE A 44 21.78 -4.65 -8.63
N LYS A 45 22.91 -4.08 -8.18
CA LYS A 45 23.07 -3.67 -6.78
C LYS A 45 21.95 -2.73 -6.32
N MET A 46 21.58 -1.73 -7.12
CA MET A 46 20.47 -0.80 -6.81
C MET A 46 19.11 -1.51 -6.70
N VAL A 47 18.85 -2.49 -7.58
CA VAL A 47 17.64 -3.35 -7.51
C VAL A 47 17.62 -4.12 -6.19
N VAL A 48 18.74 -4.74 -5.80
CA VAL A 48 18.82 -5.50 -4.54
C VAL A 48 18.63 -4.56 -3.34
N ILE A 49 19.24 -3.37 -3.35
CA ILE A 49 19.02 -2.37 -2.29
C ILE A 49 17.54 -1.99 -2.19
N ALA A 50 16.86 -1.74 -3.32
CA ALA A 50 15.43 -1.43 -3.30
C ALA A 50 14.61 -2.56 -2.66
N LEU A 51 14.81 -3.80 -3.12
CA LEU A 51 14.07 -4.97 -2.62
C LEU A 51 14.33 -5.22 -1.13
N TYR A 52 15.58 -5.15 -0.68
CA TYR A 52 15.93 -5.39 0.72
C TYR A 52 15.55 -4.22 1.63
N SER A 53 15.52 -2.98 1.14
CA SER A 53 14.99 -1.84 1.90
C SER A 53 13.47 -1.94 2.09
N GLN A 54 12.73 -2.41 1.07
CA GLN A 54 11.29 -2.69 1.20
C GLN A 54 11.03 -3.82 2.20
N LYS A 55 11.85 -4.88 2.15
CA LYS A 55 11.72 -6.05 3.01
C LYS A 55 12.12 -5.79 4.46
N PHE A 56 13.18 -5.00 4.68
CA PHE A 56 13.74 -4.67 5.98
C PHE A 56 13.72 -3.15 6.19
N PRO A 57 12.54 -2.53 6.35
CA PRO A 57 12.42 -1.08 6.46
C PRO A 57 13.14 -0.48 7.67
N ASN A 58 13.48 -1.27 8.68
CA ASN A 58 14.24 -0.84 9.86
C ASN A 58 15.75 -1.13 9.77
N GLY A 59 16.19 -1.87 8.75
CA GLY A 59 17.61 -2.13 8.53
C GLY A 59 18.35 -0.87 8.12
N THR A 60 19.63 -0.76 8.46
CA THR A 60 20.46 0.38 8.06
C THR A 60 20.85 0.29 6.59
N LEU A 61 21.32 1.41 6.02
CA LEU A 61 21.84 1.42 4.66
C LEU A 61 23.06 0.50 4.52
N GLU A 62 23.91 0.45 5.54
CA GLU A 62 25.11 -0.40 5.59
C GLU A 62 24.73 -1.88 5.61
N GLU A 63 23.72 -2.27 6.39
CA GLU A 63 23.23 -3.64 6.46
C GLU A 63 22.63 -4.09 5.12
N VAL A 64 21.74 -3.26 4.54
CA VAL A 64 21.11 -3.54 3.25
C VAL A 64 22.16 -3.59 2.12
N SER A 65 23.14 -2.68 2.15
CA SER A 65 24.24 -2.66 1.18
C SER A 65 25.11 -3.90 1.28
N SER A 66 25.35 -4.41 2.50
CA SER A 66 26.11 -5.64 2.72
C SER A 66 25.44 -6.85 2.06
N VAL A 67 24.11 -6.94 2.14
CA VAL A 67 23.38 -8.00 1.41
C VAL A 67 23.45 -7.79 -0.10
N ALA A 68 23.31 -6.54 -0.55
CA ALA A 68 23.37 -6.21 -1.97
C ALA A 68 24.73 -6.54 -2.60
N ASP A 69 25.82 -6.34 -1.86
CA ASP A 69 27.17 -6.71 -2.28
C ASP A 69 27.34 -8.22 -2.44
N GLU A 70 26.90 -9.00 -1.45
CA GLU A 70 26.98 -10.47 -1.49
C GLU A 70 26.12 -11.06 -2.63
N MET A 71 24.91 -10.52 -2.83
CA MET A 71 24.03 -10.94 -3.92
C MET A 71 24.58 -10.54 -5.29
N THR A 72 25.21 -9.37 -5.40
CA THR A 72 25.82 -8.92 -6.66
C THR A 72 27.02 -9.80 -7.01
N LYS A 73 27.89 -10.07 -6.03
CA LYS A 73 29.03 -10.97 -6.18
C LYS A 73 28.59 -12.37 -6.60
N LEU A 74 27.57 -12.92 -5.93
CA LEU A 74 27.00 -14.22 -6.29
C LEU A 74 26.52 -14.24 -7.74
N ALA A 75 25.80 -13.20 -8.17
CA ALA A 75 25.30 -13.11 -9.53
C ALA A 75 26.45 -13.00 -10.55
N GLU A 76 27.47 -12.17 -10.29
CA GLU A 76 28.62 -12.00 -11.17
C GLU A 76 29.42 -13.31 -11.34
N GLU A 77 29.59 -14.07 -10.26
CA GLU A 77 30.33 -15.34 -10.27
C GLU A 77 29.53 -16.48 -10.92
N CYS A 78 28.24 -16.61 -10.59
CA CYS A 78 27.44 -17.78 -10.97
C CYS A 78 26.63 -17.65 -12.26
N CYS A 79 26.57 -16.44 -12.85
CA CYS A 79 25.89 -16.19 -14.11
C CYS A 79 26.81 -16.22 -15.34
N GLN A 80 28.08 -16.60 -15.16
CA GLN A 80 29.00 -16.86 -16.26
C GLN A 80 28.67 -18.20 -16.94
N ASP A 81 28.91 -18.30 -18.25
CA ASP A 81 28.64 -19.52 -19.04
C ASP A 81 29.45 -20.73 -18.56
N ASN A 82 30.61 -20.49 -17.92
CA ASN A 82 31.49 -21.52 -17.38
C ASN A 82 31.25 -21.82 -15.88
N ALA A 83 30.25 -21.21 -15.24
CA ALA A 83 29.96 -21.45 -13.84
C ALA A 83 29.39 -22.86 -13.60
N SER A 84 29.75 -23.47 -12.47
CA SER A 84 29.20 -24.77 -12.07
C SER A 84 27.66 -24.72 -12.00
N PRO A 85 26.95 -25.81 -12.38
CA PRO A 85 25.49 -25.87 -12.29
C PRO A 85 24.96 -25.52 -10.89
N ASP A 86 25.67 -25.93 -9.83
CA ASP A 86 25.30 -25.73 -8.43
C ASP A 86 25.85 -24.45 -7.79
N CYS A 87 26.55 -23.60 -8.55
CA CYS A 87 27.19 -22.38 -8.06
C CYS A 87 26.20 -21.48 -7.30
N TYR A 88 25.06 -21.18 -7.95
CA TYR A 88 24.05 -20.28 -7.38
C TYR A 88 23.43 -20.85 -6.12
N ASP A 89 23.09 -22.14 -6.11
CA ASP A 89 22.48 -22.79 -4.95
C ASP A 89 23.42 -22.83 -3.74
N LYS A 90 24.70 -23.14 -3.96
CA LYS A 90 25.73 -23.11 -2.92
C LYS A 90 25.90 -21.71 -2.35
N GLY A 91 26.07 -20.70 -3.20
CA GLY A 91 26.24 -19.33 -2.74
C GLY A 91 24.99 -18.75 -2.08
N ALA A 92 23.79 -19.03 -2.60
CA ALA A 92 22.53 -18.63 -1.97
C ALA A 92 22.36 -19.28 -0.59
N THR A 93 22.80 -20.54 -0.42
CA THR A 93 22.80 -21.22 0.89
C THR A 93 23.78 -20.52 1.84
N GLN A 94 25.00 -20.19 1.39
CA GLN A 94 25.97 -19.45 2.19
C GLN A 94 25.45 -18.07 2.65
N ILE A 95 24.78 -17.32 1.77
CA ILE A 95 24.14 -16.03 2.13
C ILE A 95 23.04 -16.26 3.18
N SER A 96 22.23 -17.32 3.02
CA SER A 96 21.18 -17.65 4.00
C SER A 96 21.76 -18.06 5.36
N ASP A 97 22.86 -18.81 5.37
CA ASP A 97 23.56 -19.23 6.60
C ASP A 97 24.19 -18.03 7.30
N LYS A 98 24.81 -17.14 6.52
CA LYS A 98 25.35 -15.86 7.01
C LYS A 98 24.26 -14.99 7.62
N SER A 99 23.03 -15.04 7.13
CA SER A 99 21.89 -14.29 7.72
C SER A 99 21.54 -14.77 9.14
N CYS A 100 21.85 -16.03 9.46
CA CYS A 100 21.62 -16.64 10.77
C CYS A 100 22.75 -16.43 11.77
N GLY A 101 23.88 -15.86 11.33
CA GLY A 101 25.01 -15.56 12.21
C GLY A 101 24.67 -14.47 13.23
N LYS A 102 25.13 -14.65 14.48
CA LYS A 102 24.98 -13.63 15.54
C LYS A 102 25.57 -12.28 15.10
N ASP A 103 26.79 -12.32 14.59
CA ASP A 103 27.54 -11.15 14.11
C ASP A 103 27.32 -10.88 12.61
N SER A 104 26.19 -11.34 12.06
CA SER A 104 25.85 -11.10 10.65
C SER A 104 25.73 -9.60 10.37
N PRO A 105 26.36 -9.09 9.29
CA PRO A 105 26.24 -7.69 8.88
C PRO A 105 24.91 -7.40 8.15
N PHE A 106 23.99 -8.35 8.09
CA PHE A 106 22.74 -8.22 7.35
C PHE A 106 21.60 -7.68 8.23
N PRO A 107 20.56 -7.08 7.61
CA PRO A 107 19.42 -6.55 8.34
C PRO A 107 18.76 -7.63 9.20
N LYS A 108 18.43 -7.26 10.45
CA LYS A 108 17.72 -8.16 11.37
C LYS A 108 16.20 -8.11 11.14
N HIS A 109 15.50 -9.15 11.58
CA HIS A 109 14.05 -9.23 11.61
C HIS A 109 13.62 -10.20 12.72
N PRO A 110 12.55 -9.91 13.50
CA PRO A 110 12.14 -10.75 14.63
C PRO A 110 11.93 -12.24 14.28
N GLY A 111 11.40 -12.52 13.09
CA GLY A 111 11.22 -13.89 12.56
C GLY A 111 12.47 -14.59 12.01
N ILE A 112 13.66 -13.95 11.95
CA ILE A 112 14.87 -14.62 11.44
C ILE A 112 15.25 -15.81 12.32
N GLU A 113 15.20 -15.66 13.64
CA GLU A 113 15.59 -16.73 14.58
C GLU A 113 14.79 -18.01 14.33
N GLN A 114 13.48 -17.87 14.09
CA GLN A 114 12.62 -18.99 13.74
C GLN A 114 13.02 -19.65 12.42
N CYS A 115 13.30 -18.86 11.37
CA CYS A 115 13.78 -19.39 10.09
C CYS A 115 15.16 -20.05 10.17
N CYS A 116 15.99 -19.67 11.14
CA CYS A 116 17.32 -20.23 11.31
C CYS A 116 17.32 -21.62 11.98
N THR A 117 16.17 -22.07 12.53
CA THR A 117 16.00 -23.42 13.08
C THR A 117 15.97 -24.51 12.00
N VAL A 118 15.54 -24.17 10.79
CA VAL A 118 15.53 -25.05 9.60
C VAL A 118 16.78 -24.81 8.75
N GLN A 119 17.08 -25.69 7.78
CA GLN A 119 18.30 -25.65 6.97
C GLN A 119 18.03 -25.66 5.45
N GLY A 120 19.05 -25.34 4.65
CA GLY A 120 19.02 -25.50 3.20
C GLY A 120 17.90 -24.71 2.50
N HIS A 121 17.15 -25.38 1.62
CA HIS A 121 16.07 -24.74 0.85
C HIS A 121 14.92 -24.23 1.73
N GLU A 122 14.59 -24.95 2.80
CA GLU A 122 13.50 -24.55 3.71
C GLU A 122 13.85 -23.24 4.44
N ARG A 123 15.10 -23.08 4.87
CA ARG A 123 15.62 -21.82 5.42
C ARG A 123 15.48 -20.68 4.42
N ARG A 124 15.90 -20.91 3.16
CA ARG A 124 15.79 -19.90 2.09
C ARG A 124 14.34 -19.47 1.87
N LEU A 125 13.41 -20.41 1.82
CA LEU A 125 11.99 -20.13 1.66
C LEU A 125 11.43 -19.36 2.86
N CYS A 126 11.73 -19.79 4.09
CA CYS A 126 11.30 -19.09 5.30
C CYS A 126 11.81 -17.65 5.31
N LEU A 127 13.12 -17.45 5.11
CA LEU A 127 13.72 -16.12 5.04
C LEU A 127 13.10 -15.28 3.92
N ALA A 128 12.79 -15.86 2.76
CA ALA A 128 12.16 -15.17 1.63
C ALA A 128 10.78 -14.59 2.01
N THR A 129 10.01 -15.30 2.83
CA THR A 129 8.65 -14.92 3.26
C THR A 129 8.59 -13.90 4.40
N LEU A 130 9.71 -13.57 5.04
CA LEU A 130 9.74 -12.58 6.12
C LEU A 130 9.31 -11.19 5.65
N ARG A 131 8.42 -10.56 6.43
CA ARG A 131 7.89 -9.22 6.18
C ARG A 131 7.68 -8.48 7.49
N TYR A 132 8.07 -7.21 7.51
CA TYR A 132 7.80 -6.33 8.66
C TYR A 132 6.34 -5.90 8.70
N SER A 133 5.68 -6.16 9.82
CA SER A 133 4.34 -5.66 10.16
C SER A 133 4.44 -4.43 11.08
N SER A 134 5.29 -3.45 10.73
CA SER A 134 5.40 -2.18 11.46
C SER A 134 4.62 -1.07 10.77
N ASP A 135 4.31 0.00 11.52
CA ASP A 135 3.71 1.21 10.95
C ASP A 135 4.54 1.76 9.78
N GLU A 136 3.86 2.52 8.92
CA GLU A 136 4.50 3.24 7.83
C GLU A 136 5.50 4.26 8.38
N LEU A 137 6.66 4.32 7.74
CA LEU A 137 7.63 5.37 8.03
C LEU A 137 7.08 6.72 7.56
N PRO A 138 7.38 7.82 8.28
CA PRO A 138 7.01 9.15 7.82
C PRO A 138 7.51 9.42 6.40
N SER A 139 6.71 10.18 5.64
CA SER A 139 7.10 10.63 4.30
C SER A 139 8.51 11.23 4.28
N MET A 140 9.25 10.95 3.21
CA MET A 140 10.58 11.52 3.03
C MET A 140 10.46 13.04 2.91
N MET A 141 11.14 13.78 3.80
CA MET A 141 11.28 15.22 3.63
C MET A 141 12.21 15.47 2.44
N GLU A 142 11.73 16.22 1.46
CA GLU A 142 12.53 16.56 0.30
C GLU A 142 13.54 17.66 0.67
N PRO A 143 14.85 17.46 0.44
CA PRO A 143 15.85 18.49 0.72
C PRO A 143 15.74 19.69 -0.22
N MET A 144 16.29 20.83 0.19
CA MET A 144 16.37 22.02 -0.64
C MET A 144 17.27 21.78 -1.87
N PRO A 145 17.05 22.47 -3.01
CA PRO A 145 17.88 22.33 -4.20
C PRO A 145 19.40 22.42 -3.93
N GLU A 146 19.80 23.33 -3.05
CA GLU A 146 21.19 23.54 -2.65
C GLU A 146 21.78 22.31 -1.93
N GLU A 147 20.99 21.69 -1.06
CA GLU A 147 21.38 20.48 -0.33
C GLU A 147 21.44 19.28 -1.27
N ILE A 148 20.45 19.12 -2.16
CA ILE A 148 20.46 18.09 -3.21
C ILE A 148 21.74 18.20 -4.03
N CYS A 149 22.05 19.40 -4.52
CA CYS A 149 23.22 19.62 -5.35
C CYS A 149 24.54 19.43 -4.58
N THR A 150 24.61 19.83 -3.32
CA THR A 150 25.79 19.59 -2.47
C THR A 150 26.06 18.10 -2.31
N GLN A 151 25.02 17.31 -1.98
CA GLN A 151 25.16 15.87 -1.79
C GLN A 151 25.46 15.14 -3.11
N TYR A 152 24.75 15.49 -4.18
CA TYR A 152 24.91 14.87 -5.50
C TYR A 152 26.28 15.16 -6.11
N THR A 153 26.77 16.40 -6.07
CA THR A 153 28.08 16.74 -6.64
C THR A 153 29.25 16.12 -5.88
N LYS A 154 29.10 15.92 -4.56
CA LYS A 154 30.10 15.27 -3.71
C LYS A 154 30.24 13.78 -4.02
N ASP A 155 29.13 13.05 -4.11
CA ASP A 155 29.12 11.62 -4.44
C ASP A 155 27.84 11.25 -5.20
N PRO A 156 27.84 11.32 -6.54
CA PRO A 156 26.67 11.00 -7.34
C PRO A 156 26.16 9.57 -7.13
N SER A 157 27.06 8.61 -6.86
CA SER A 157 26.71 7.20 -6.74
C SER A 157 26.14 6.88 -5.36
N GLY A 158 26.76 7.37 -4.29
CA GLY A 158 26.24 7.25 -2.93
C GLY A 158 24.95 8.03 -2.73
N TYR A 159 24.79 9.19 -3.40
CA TYR A 159 23.54 9.94 -3.40
C TYR A 159 22.37 9.12 -3.97
N ALA A 160 22.56 8.54 -5.16
CA ALA A 160 21.55 7.67 -5.77
C ALA A 160 21.21 6.47 -4.87
N MET A 161 22.23 5.84 -4.29
CA MET A 161 22.08 4.70 -3.38
C MET A 161 21.28 5.05 -2.13
N ARG A 162 21.58 6.19 -1.48
CA ARG A 162 20.81 6.65 -0.32
C ARG A 162 19.38 7.00 -0.69
N TYR A 163 19.15 7.60 -1.86
CA TYR A 163 17.80 7.92 -2.32
C TYR A 163 16.96 6.66 -2.55
N VAL A 164 17.48 5.64 -3.26
CA VAL A 164 16.73 4.40 -3.47
C VAL A 164 16.42 3.70 -2.14
N TYR A 165 17.37 3.68 -1.20
CA TYR A 165 17.19 3.11 0.14
C TYR A 165 16.07 3.81 0.91
N GLU A 166 16.13 5.14 1.02
CA GLU A 166 15.11 5.91 1.76
C GLU A 166 13.73 5.87 1.09
N SER A 167 13.69 5.85 -0.24
CA SER A 167 12.43 5.73 -0.99
C SER A 167 11.82 4.34 -0.82
N ALA A 168 12.60 3.29 -1.03
CA ALA A 168 12.15 1.90 -0.98
C ALA A 168 11.60 1.49 0.40
N ARG A 169 12.29 1.84 1.50
CA ARG A 169 11.81 1.51 2.86
C ARG A 169 10.49 2.16 3.25
N ARG A 170 10.10 3.25 2.56
CA ARG A 170 8.80 3.92 2.72
C ARG A 170 7.72 3.37 1.80
N HIS A 171 8.09 2.64 0.76
CA HIS A 171 7.18 2.13 -0.28
C HIS A 171 7.27 0.60 -0.34
N ARG A 172 6.98 -0.04 0.79
CA ARG A 172 7.25 -1.48 1.04
C ARG A 172 6.39 -2.46 0.25
N SER A 173 5.22 -1.99 -0.22
CA SER A 173 4.17 -2.84 -0.77
C SER A 173 3.96 -2.65 -2.27
N ILE A 174 4.90 -2.00 -2.98
CA ILE A 174 4.78 -1.78 -4.42
C ILE A 174 5.93 -2.45 -5.18
N PRO A 175 5.81 -2.65 -6.50
CA PRO A 175 6.92 -3.11 -7.31
C PRO A 175 8.14 -2.19 -7.24
N ALA A 176 9.30 -2.76 -6.95
CA ALA A 176 10.58 -2.05 -6.85
C ALA A 176 10.91 -1.26 -8.13
N GLY A 177 10.45 -1.73 -9.30
CA GLY A 177 10.60 -1.01 -10.57
C GLY A 177 10.06 0.43 -10.54
N PHE A 178 8.95 0.70 -9.84
CA PHE A 178 8.45 2.07 -9.69
C PHE A 178 9.39 2.94 -8.85
N ILE A 179 10.00 2.37 -7.80
CA ILE A 179 10.97 3.06 -6.94
C ILE A 179 12.27 3.35 -7.69
N LEU A 180 12.74 2.40 -8.47
CA LEU A 180 13.92 2.56 -9.31
C LEU A 180 13.71 3.65 -10.37
N ASN A 181 12.54 3.67 -11.03
CA ASN A 181 12.18 4.71 -11.99
C ASN A 181 12.12 6.10 -11.34
N THR A 182 11.48 6.22 -10.17
CA THR A 182 11.46 7.49 -9.42
C THR A 182 12.86 7.93 -9.01
N THR A 183 13.71 6.99 -8.56
CA THR A 183 15.11 7.29 -8.22
C THR A 183 15.88 7.79 -9.44
N GLN A 184 15.70 7.15 -10.59
CA GLN A 184 16.34 7.57 -11.83
C GLN A 184 15.93 8.99 -12.23
N ASN A 185 14.63 9.29 -12.19
CA ASN A 185 14.12 10.63 -12.51
C ASN A 185 14.70 11.69 -11.57
N HIS A 186 14.75 11.40 -10.27
CA HIS A 186 15.31 12.29 -9.25
C HIS A 186 16.80 12.57 -9.48
N VAL A 187 17.59 11.53 -9.75
CA VAL A 187 19.02 11.67 -10.05
C VAL A 187 19.26 12.45 -11.35
N GLN A 188 18.44 12.23 -12.37
CA GLN A 188 18.51 13.00 -13.62
C GLN A 188 18.17 14.48 -13.41
N THR A 189 17.22 14.79 -12.54
CA THR A 189 16.93 16.17 -12.15
C THR A 189 18.13 16.82 -11.47
N ALA A 190 18.79 16.12 -10.53
CA ALA A 190 20.01 16.61 -9.91
C ALA A 190 21.15 16.81 -10.95
N GLU A 191 21.33 15.87 -11.87
CA GLU A 191 22.33 15.97 -12.95
C GLU A 191 22.12 17.23 -13.82
N LYS A 192 20.87 17.53 -14.18
CA LYS A 192 20.52 18.69 -15.02
C LYS A 192 20.58 20.01 -14.26
N CYS A 193 20.09 20.04 -13.01
CA CYS A 193 19.79 21.28 -12.30
C CYS A 193 20.89 21.75 -11.33
N CYS A 194 21.96 20.97 -11.17
CA CYS A 194 23.06 21.29 -10.24
C CYS A 194 24.31 21.89 -10.90
N SER A 195 24.30 22.14 -12.22
CA SER A 195 25.44 22.69 -12.95
C SER A 195 25.07 23.97 -13.71
N PRO A 196 25.83 25.09 -13.59
CA PRO A 196 27.05 25.27 -12.78
C PRO A 196 26.79 25.46 -11.27
N ALA A 197 25.54 25.70 -10.86
CA ALA A 197 25.10 25.82 -9.48
C ALA A 197 23.65 25.33 -9.35
N ALA A 198 23.15 25.17 -8.13
CA ALA A 198 21.76 24.81 -7.88
C ALA A 198 20.80 25.83 -8.50
N SER A 199 19.84 25.36 -9.29
CA SER A 199 18.87 26.20 -9.99
C SER A 199 17.43 25.88 -9.58
N THR A 200 16.85 26.69 -8.70
CA THR A 200 15.46 26.55 -8.26
C THR A 200 14.45 26.53 -9.41
N PRO A 201 14.55 27.40 -10.45
CA PRO A 201 13.65 27.32 -11.61
C PRO A 201 13.78 25.99 -12.38
N CYS A 202 14.97 25.41 -12.48
CA CYS A 202 15.19 24.12 -13.12
C CYS A 202 14.50 22.99 -12.34
N PHE A 203 14.72 22.94 -11.02
CA PHE A 203 14.08 21.94 -10.15
C PHE A 203 12.55 22.05 -10.21
N PHE A 204 12.00 23.27 -10.18
CA PHE A 204 10.56 23.47 -10.31
C PHE A 204 10.02 22.91 -11.62
N LYS A 205 10.68 23.20 -12.75
CA LYS A 205 10.29 22.69 -14.06
C LYS A 205 10.31 21.17 -14.12
N GLU A 206 11.39 20.52 -13.67
CA GLU A 206 11.52 19.06 -13.70
C GLU A 206 10.50 18.39 -12.77
N ARG A 207 10.31 18.90 -11.53
CA ARG A 207 9.28 18.40 -10.60
C ARG A 207 7.87 18.52 -11.18
N PHE A 208 7.57 19.64 -11.84
CA PHE A 208 6.28 19.84 -12.47
C PHE A 208 6.04 18.83 -13.62
N GLN A 209 7.07 18.52 -14.40
CA GLN A 209 6.98 17.49 -15.45
C GLN A 209 6.78 16.09 -14.86
N GLN A 210 7.38 15.80 -13.70
CA GLN A 210 7.33 14.51 -13.02
C GLN A 210 6.11 14.35 -12.08
N ARG A 211 5.29 15.39 -11.91
CA ARG A 211 4.18 15.42 -10.92
C ARG A 211 3.22 14.23 -11.02
N SER A 212 2.88 13.79 -12.24
CA SER A 212 1.96 12.67 -12.46
C SER A 212 2.56 11.37 -11.91
N SER A 213 3.85 11.11 -12.16
CA SER A 213 4.54 9.94 -11.65
C SER A 213 4.62 9.95 -10.12
N THR A 214 4.87 11.10 -9.49
CA THR A 214 4.89 11.22 -8.02
C THR A 214 3.51 11.01 -7.41
N ILE A 215 2.45 11.58 -8.01
CA ILE A 215 1.07 11.36 -7.57
C ILE A 215 0.70 9.88 -7.70
N PHE A 216 1.05 9.26 -8.82
CA PHE A 216 0.81 7.83 -9.06
C PHE A 216 1.56 6.95 -8.07
N LEU A 217 2.82 7.26 -7.75
CA LEU A 217 3.60 6.51 -6.78
C LEU A 217 2.94 6.53 -5.39
N ARG A 218 2.45 7.70 -4.95
CA ARG A 218 1.75 7.84 -3.68
C ARG A 218 0.43 7.06 -3.67
N PHE A 219 -0.36 7.18 -4.74
CA PHE A 219 -1.60 6.42 -4.92
C PHE A 219 -1.34 4.92 -4.86
N LEU A 220 -0.41 4.42 -5.69
CA LEU A 220 -0.06 3.00 -5.76
C LEU A 220 0.41 2.47 -4.40
N SER A 221 1.23 3.26 -3.70
CA SER A 221 1.72 2.89 -2.36
C SER A 221 0.60 2.74 -1.37
N ASN A 222 -0.36 3.67 -1.37
CA ASN A 222 -1.49 3.60 -0.47
C ASN A 222 -2.40 2.40 -0.78
N VAL A 223 -2.83 2.23 -2.03
CA VAL A 223 -3.76 1.14 -2.38
C VAL A 223 -3.12 -0.24 -2.20
N CYS A 224 -1.84 -0.38 -2.52
CA CYS A 224 -1.13 -1.64 -2.29
C CYS A 224 -0.85 -1.90 -0.81
N ASN A 225 -0.55 -0.86 -0.02
CA ASN A 225 -0.39 -1.02 1.42
C ASN A 225 -1.72 -1.46 2.07
N ASN A 226 -2.82 -0.80 1.71
CA ASN A 226 -4.15 -1.19 2.13
C ASN A 226 -4.48 -2.63 1.74
N GLN A 227 -4.20 -3.04 0.51
CA GLN A 227 -4.39 -4.43 0.05
C GLN A 227 -3.59 -5.45 0.86
N VAL A 228 -2.37 -5.10 1.28
CA VAL A 228 -1.49 -6.02 2.03
C VAL A 228 -1.92 -6.13 3.49
N ASN A 229 -2.42 -5.05 4.09
CA ASN A 229 -2.59 -4.97 5.54
C ASN A 229 -4.05 -4.98 6.03
N LEU A 230 -5.03 -4.61 5.20
CA LEU A 230 -6.43 -4.53 5.61
C LEU A 230 -7.19 -5.79 5.19
N LYS A 231 -7.74 -6.53 6.17
CA LYS A 231 -8.53 -7.75 5.94
C LYS A 231 -9.81 -7.48 5.13
N SER A 232 -10.50 -6.40 5.50
CA SER A 232 -11.79 -5.97 4.92
C SER A 232 -11.64 -5.06 3.70
N TYR A 233 -10.48 -5.04 3.05
CA TYR A 233 -10.19 -4.05 2.00
C TYR A 233 -11.19 -4.10 0.84
N GLN A 234 -11.58 -5.29 0.40
CA GLN A 234 -12.56 -5.45 -0.67
C GLN A 234 -13.90 -4.80 -0.32
N THR A 235 -14.41 -4.99 0.90
CA THR A 235 -15.68 -4.40 1.36
C THR A 235 -15.61 -2.87 1.43
N GLY A 236 -14.49 -2.34 1.92
CA GLY A 236 -14.22 -0.91 1.89
C GLY A 236 -14.20 -0.37 0.46
N LEU A 237 -13.54 -1.07 -0.47
CA LEU A 237 -13.53 -0.72 -1.89
C LEU A 237 -14.92 -0.78 -2.52
N THR A 238 -15.76 -1.74 -2.14
CA THR A 238 -17.15 -1.82 -2.61
C THR A 238 -17.92 -0.57 -2.18
N ALA A 239 -17.82 -0.15 -0.92
CA ALA A 239 -18.43 1.11 -0.48
C ALA A 239 -17.82 2.34 -1.17
N TYR A 240 -16.50 2.37 -1.34
CA TYR A 240 -15.81 3.46 -2.02
C TYR A 240 -16.29 3.64 -3.46
N PHE A 241 -16.27 2.59 -4.27
CA PHE A 241 -16.72 2.66 -5.67
C PHE A 241 -18.23 2.87 -5.77
N GLY A 242 -19.03 2.30 -4.88
CA GLY A 242 -20.47 2.57 -4.81
C GLY A 242 -20.80 4.04 -4.51
N GLY A 243 -19.98 4.69 -3.68
CA GLY A 243 -20.10 6.12 -3.38
C GLY A 243 -19.63 7.00 -4.55
N VAL A 244 -18.42 6.74 -5.07
CA VAL A 244 -17.83 7.54 -6.18
C VAL A 244 -18.66 7.43 -7.46
N LEU A 245 -19.09 6.22 -7.82
CA LEU A 245 -19.83 5.96 -9.05
C LEU A 245 -21.34 6.05 -8.87
N LYS A 246 -21.84 6.25 -7.65
CA LYS A 246 -23.28 6.27 -7.33
C LYS A 246 -24.04 5.02 -7.84
N ILE A 247 -23.38 3.87 -7.91
CA ILE A 247 -23.93 2.57 -8.37
C ILE A 247 -24.44 1.69 -7.21
N PRO A 248 -25.33 0.71 -7.46
CA PRO A 248 -25.77 -0.23 -6.42
C PRO A 248 -24.67 -1.21 -5.99
N PHE A 249 -24.92 -1.93 -4.89
CA PHE A 249 -23.97 -2.85 -4.26
C PHE A 249 -23.41 -3.90 -5.23
N GLU A 250 -24.26 -4.51 -6.05
CA GLU A 250 -23.92 -5.60 -6.96
C GLU A 250 -22.90 -5.15 -8.01
N GLU A 251 -23.10 -3.96 -8.58
CA GLU A 251 -22.18 -3.39 -9.55
C GLU A 251 -20.89 -2.94 -8.88
N ALA A 252 -20.98 -2.29 -7.71
CA ALA A 252 -19.81 -1.89 -6.93
C ALA A 252 -18.97 -3.10 -6.51
N LEU A 253 -19.59 -4.24 -6.22
CA LEU A 253 -18.92 -5.47 -5.83
C LEU A 253 -18.09 -6.02 -6.99
N VAL A 254 -18.61 -5.96 -8.22
CA VAL A 254 -17.87 -6.38 -9.41
C VAL A 254 -16.65 -5.47 -9.63
N VAL A 255 -16.84 -4.15 -9.59
CA VAL A 255 -15.77 -3.17 -9.79
C VAL A 255 -14.67 -3.34 -8.73
N SER A 256 -15.06 -3.40 -7.45
CA SER A 256 -14.12 -3.56 -6.33
C SER A 256 -13.35 -4.88 -6.38
N LYS A 257 -13.99 -6.00 -6.73
CA LYS A 257 -13.32 -7.30 -6.90
C LYS A 257 -12.25 -7.26 -7.99
N HIS A 258 -12.55 -6.65 -9.13
CA HIS A 258 -11.57 -6.52 -10.20
C HIS A 258 -10.35 -5.71 -9.76
N PHE A 259 -10.56 -4.54 -9.14
CA PHE A 259 -9.46 -3.71 -8.65
C PHE A 259 -8.62 -4.44 -7.60
N GLN A 260 -9.29 -5.03 -6.61
CA GLN A 260 -8.66 -5.77 -5.51
C GLN A 260 -7.85 -6.96 -6.03
N SER A 261 -8.38 -7.72 -6.98
CA SER A 261 -7.69 -8.87 -7.57
C SER A 261 -6.41 -8.45 -8.31
N GLY A 262 -6.45 -7.33 -9.04
CA GLY A 262 -5.27 -6.78 -9.70
C GLY A 262 -4.19 -6.39 -8.70
N LEU A 263 -4.57 -5.72 -7.60
CA LEU A 263 -3.64 -5.37 -6.53
C LEU A 263 -3.04 -6.62 -5.86
N ALA A 264 -3.88 -7.60 -5.51
CA ALA A 264 -3.44 -8.85 -4.89
C ALA A 264 -2.40 -9.59 -5.76
N LYS A 265 -2.60 -9.57 -7.08
CA LYS A 265 -1.72 -10.19 -8.06
C LYS A 265 -0.39 -9.44 -8.22
N CYS A 266 -0.41 -8.11 -8.17
CA CYS A 266 0.73 -7.30 -8.65
C CYS A 266 1.56 -6.60 -7.58
N CYS A 267 0.98 -6.17 -6.45
CA CYS A 267 1.63 -5.23 -5.51
C CYS A 267 3.00 -5.72 -4.99
N LEU A 268 3.17 -7.03 -4.81
CA LEU A 268 4.37 -7.62 -4.22
C LEU A 268 5.35 -8.19 -5.26
N LEU A 269 5.04 -8.04 -6.54
CA LEU A 269 5.95 -8.43 -7.59
C LEU A 269 7.05 -7.37 -7.74
N PRO A 270 8.30 -7.74 -8.09
CA PRO A 270 9.35 -6.75 -8.30
C PRO A 270 9.08 -5.79 -9.48
N GLN A 271 8.34 -6.27 -10.48
CA GLN A 271 8.24 -5.68 -11.80
C GLN A 271 6.96 -4.84 -11.99
N PRO A 272 7.04 -3.66 -12.64
CA PRO A 272 5.92 -2.72 -12.71
C PRO A 272 4.83 -3.10 -13.73
N GLU A 273 5.13 -3.96 -14.71
CA GLU A 273 4.26 -4.24 -15.87
C GLU A 273 2.91 -4.80 -15.44
N CYS A 274 2.90 -5.69 -14.45
CA CYS A 274 1.67 -6.26 -13.90
C CYS A 274 0.69 -5.16 -13.46
N VAL A 275 1.17 -4.15 -12.71
CA VAL A 275 0.33 -3.04 -12.26
C VAL A 275 -0.16 -2.23 -13.45
N ILE A 276 0.71 -1.94 -14.42
CA ILE A 276 0.34 -1.16 -15.61
C ILE A 276 -0.75 -1.87 -16.43
N GLU A 277 -0.60 -3.17 -16.63
CA GLU A 277 -1.55 -4.00 -17.37
C GLU A 277 -2.90 -4.11 -16.65
N GLU A 278 -2.89 -4.47 -15.36
CA GLU A 278 -4.11 -4.60 -14.56
C GLU A 278 -4.84 -3.26 -14.41
N PHE A 279 -4.13 -2.15 -14.23
CA PHE A 279 -4.74 -0.83 -14.14
C PHE A 279 -5.28 -0.34 -15.49
N THR A 280 -4.61 -0.69 -16.59
CA THR A 280 -5.14 -0.44 -17.94
C THR A 280 -6.41 -1.23 -18.22
N SER A 281 -6.45 -2.49 -17.80
CA SER A 281 -7.66 -3.32 -17.85
C SER A 281 -8.78 -2.72 -16.99
N PHE A 282 -8.44 -2.32 -15.76
CA PHE A 282 -9.41 -1.74 -14.82
C PHE A 282 -9.97 -0.41 -15.30
N GLN A 283 -9.16 0.47 -15.91
CA GLN A 283 -9.65 1.73 -16.50
C GLN A 283 -10.73 1.48 -17.56
N LYS A 284 -10.61 0.43 -18.38
CA LYS A 284 -11.65 0.04 -19.34
C LYS A 284 -12.94 -0.41 -18.69
N ILE A 285 -12.88 -0.98 -17.48
CA ILE A 285 -14.08 -1.36 -16.69
C ILE A 285 -14.71 -0.12 -16.08
N LEU A 286 -13.88 0.76 -15.51
CA LEU A 286 -14.30 1.98 -14.82
C LEU A 286 -14.93 3.00 -15.77
N CYS A 287 -14.41 3.11 -17.00
CA CYS A 287 -14.79 4.10 -18.00
C CYS A 287 -15.62 3.53 -19.16
N LYS A 288 -16.38 2.45 -18.93
CA LYS A 288 -17.31 1.91 -19.93
C LYS A 288 -18.37 2.95 -20.29
N GLU A 289 -18.73 3.03 -21.57
CA GLU A 289 -19.72 4.00 -22.08
C GLU A 289 -21.07 3.91 -21.35
N SER A 290 -21.49 2.71 -20.95
CA SER A 290 -22.72 2.47 -20.20
C SER A 290 -22.76 3.18 -18.84
N ILE A 291 -21.60 3.42 -18.23
CA ILE A 291 -21.45 4.14 -16.95
C ILE A 291 -21.24 5.63 -17.24
N LEU A 292 -20.36 5.93 -18.21
CA LEU A 292 -19.84 7.27 -18.49
C LEU A 292 -20.95 8.34 -18.67
N GLY A 293 -22.01 8.01 -19.41
CA GLY A 293 -23.11 8.95 -19.72
C GLY A 293 -23.95 9.38 -18.53
N THR A 294 -23.85 8.68 -17.40
CA THR A 294 -24.60 8.99 -16.15
C THR A 294 -23.74 9.66 -15.08
N MET A 295 -22.42 9.75 -15.31
CA MET A 295 -21.45 10.29 -14.35
C MET A 295 -21.25 11.80 -14.51
N SER A 296 -20.67 12.44 -13.49
CA SER A 296 -20.37 13.89 -13.52
C SER A 296 -19.34 14.25 -14.61
N GLU A 297 -19.32 15.52 -15.02
CA GLU A 297 -18.33 15.99 -15.99
C GLU A 297 -16.89 15.78 -15.53
N GLU A 298 -16.61 15.92 -14.23
CA GLU A 298 -15.28 15.68 -13.65
C GLU A 298 -14.85 14.22 -13.82
N PHE A 299 -15.77 13.28 -13.58
CA PHE A 299 -15.51 11.86 -13.80
C PHE A 299 -15.24 11.57 -15.28
N GLN A 300 -16.05 12.13 -16.17
CA GLN A 300 -15.85 12.00 -17.62
C GLN A 300 -14.47 12.54 -18.04
N LYS A 301 -14.06 13.70 -17.50
CA LYS A 301 -12.72 14.28 -17.71
C LYS A 301 -11.59 13.37 -17.22
N CYS A 302 -11.79 12.62 -16.13
CA CYS A 302 -10.82 11.63 -15.67
C CYS A 302 -10.68 10.46 -16.65
N CYS A 303 -11.78 9.99 -17.24
CA CYS A 303 -11.78 8.89 -18.20
C CYS A 303 -11.10 9.22 -19.53
N SER A 304 -10.93 10.50 -19.86
CA SER A 304 -10.16 10.96 -21.04
C SER A 304 -8.64 10.99 -20.84
N LYS A 305 -8.14 10.64 -19.64
CA LYS A 305 -6.71 10.60 -19.32
C LYS A 305 -6.08 9.25 -19.69
N ALA A 306 -4.75 9.17 -19.65
CA ALA A 306 -4.04 7.90 -19.74
C ALA A 306 -4.40 6.98 -18.56
N PRO A 307 -4.30 5.65 -18.68
CA PRO A 307 -4.87 4.73 -17.69
C PRO A 307 -4.47 4.98 -16.23
N LEU A 308 -3.17 5.21 -15.97
CA LEU A 308 -2.67 5.48 -14.61
C LEU A 308 -3.14 6.85 -14.08
N ASP A 309 -3.21 7.84 -14.97
CA ASP A 309 -3.71 9.18 -14.65
C ASP A 309 -5.24 9.17 -14.44
N THR A 310 -5.98 8.28 -15.07
CA THR A 310 -7.41 8.10 -14.83
C THR A 310 -7.67 7.64 -13.41
N LEU A 311 -6.95 6.62 -12.93
CA LEU A 311 -7.16 6.10 -11.58
C LEU A 311 -6.81 7.12 -10.50
N THR A 312 -5.68 7.81 -10.65
CA THR A 312 -5.32 8.90 -9.73
C THR A 312 -6.28 10.08 -9.82
N CYS A 313 -6.83 10.38 -11.01
CA CYS A 313 -7.84 11.43 -11.15
C CYS A 313 -9.15 11.06 -10.45
N VAL A 314 -9.66 9.83 -10.69
CA VAL A 314 -10.88 9.32 -10.04
C VAL A 314 -10.69 9.26 -8.53
N ASP A 315 -9.51 8.85 -8.07
CA ASP A 315 -9.17 8.87 -6.66
C ASP A 315 -9.39 10.27 -6.07
N ASN A 316 -8.82 11.32 -6.68
CA ASN A 316 -8.96 12.70 -6.20
C ASN A 316 -10.35 13.34 -6.38
N LEU A 317 -11.36 12.62 -6.90
CA LEU A 317 -12.72 13.16 -6.98
C LEU A 317 -13.32 13.31 -5.58
N LYS A 318 -14.02 14.43 -5.38
CA LYS A 318 -14.75 14.66 -4.13
C LYS A 318 -15.91 13.67 -4.03
N ARG A 319 -15.91 12.87 -2.97
CA ARG A 319 -17.02 11.98 -2.62
C ARG A 319 -18.12 12.76 -1.90
N GLU A 320 -19.37 12.41 -2.18
CA GLU A 320 -20.54 12.97 -1.50
C GLU A 320 -21.25 11.87 -0.70
N PRO A 321 -21.73 12.15 0.52
CA PRO A 321 -22.56 11.23 1.28
C PRO A 321 -23.80 10.83 0.48
N ARG A 322 -24.07 9.53 0.37
CA ARG A 322 -25.25 9.03 -0.34
C ARG A 322 -26.44 8.94 0.61
N THR A 323 -27.39 9.87 0.47
CA THR A 323 -28.63 9.92 1.27
C THR A 323 -29.75 9.03 0.72
N SER A 324 -29.86 8.89 -0.61
CA SER A 324 -30.78 7.93 -1.25
C SER A 324 -30.04 6.67 -1.67
N LEU A 325 -30.39 5.55 -1.04
CA LEU A 325 -29.99 4.23 -1.48
C LEU A 325 -31.12 3.74 -2.39
N ASP A 326 -30.88 3.63 -3.70
CA ASP A 326 -31.82 2.96 -4.62
C ASP A 326 -31.77 1.44 -4.40
N MET A 327 -31.90 1.00 -3.15
CA MET A 327 -31.72 -0.36 -2.67
C MET A 327 -32.55 -0.62 -1.42
N THR A 328 -32.92 -1.87 -1.19
CA THR A 328 -33.56 -2.33 0.06
C THR A 328 -32.63 -2.12 1.24
N GLU A 329 -33.06 -1.35 2.24
CA GLU A 329 -32.31 -1.15 3.49
C GLU A 329 -32.21 -2.48 4.25
N VAL A 330 -31.00 -2.86 4.66
CA VAL A 330 -30.75 -4.07 5.43
C VAL A 330 -30.60 -3.66 6.89
N THR A 331 -31.35 -4.28 7.79
CA THR A 331 -31.26 -4.01 9.23
C THR A 331 -30.39 -5.04 9.95
N THR A 332 -29.98 -4.71 11.17
CA THR A 332 -29.21 -5.58 12.09
C THR A 332 -29.87 -6.96 12.28
N ALA A 333 -31.20 -7.01 12.29
CA ALA A 333 -31.96 -8.25 12.46
C ALA A 333 -31.80 -9.25 11.30
N GLN A 334 -31.46 -8.76 10.10
CA GLN A 334 -31.42 -9.57 8.88
C GLN A 334 -30.01 -10.14 8.59
N LEU A 335 -29.01 -9.82 9.41
CA LEU A 335 -27.60 -10.07 9.10
C LEU A 335 -27.22 -11.56 9.05
N CYS A 336 -27.94 -12.42 9.79
CA CYS A 336 -27.71 -13.88 9.82
C CYS A 336 -28.68 -14.68 8.94
N GLU A 337 -29.50 -14.03 8.10
CA GLU A 337 -30.46 -14.71 7.22
C GLU A 337 -29.75 -15.58 6.17
N LYS A 338 -29.92 -16.92 6.28
CA LYS A 338 -29.25 -17.91 5.42
C LYS A 338 -29.64 -17.80 3.94
N ASN A 339 -30.84 -17.31 3.66
CA ASN A 339 -31.39 -17.07 2.33
C ASN A 339 -30.77 -15.86 1.62
N GLN A 340 -30.05 -14.98 2.33
CA GLN A 340 -29.32 -13.85 1.75
C GLN A 340 -27.91 -13.73 2.33
N PRO A 341 -26.95 -14.54 1.85
CA PRO A 341 -25.60 -14.62 2.46
C PRO A 341 -24.80 -13.31 2.37
N ASN A 342 -25.21 -12.36 1.52
CA ASN A 342 -24.54 -11.08 1.35
C ASN A 342 -25.15 -9.95 2.22
N ASN A 343 -26.11 -10.24 3.11
CA ASN A 343 -26.76 -9.19 3.92
C ASN A 343 -25.76 -8.40 4.77
N THR A 344 -24.76 -9.08 5.34
CA THR A 344 -23.69 -8.41 6.08
C THR A 344 -22.93 -7.44 5.17
N ASP A 345 -22.49 -7.87 3.98
CA ASP A 345 -21.76 -6.99 3.07
C ASP A 345 -22.62 -5.84 2.52
N ARG A 346 -23.92 -6.08 2.29
CA ARG A 346 -24.88 -5.03 1.93
C ARG A 346 -25.04 -3.99 3.03
N TYR A 347 -25.18 -4.43 4.27
CA TYR A 347 -25.24 -3.52 5.42
C TYR A 347 -23.96 -2.69 5.55
N LEU A 348 -22.78 -3.34 5.47
CA LEU A 348 -21.48 -2.66 5.53
C LEU A 348 -21.28 -1.67 4.36
N PHE A 349 -21.79 -2.02 3.18
CA PHE A 349 -21.85 -1.11 2.04
C PHE A 349 -22.74 0.10 2.31
N GLN A 350 -23.95 -0.11 2.83
CA GLN A 350 -24.93 0.96 3.10
C GLN A 350 -24.39 1.97 4.10
N ILE A 351 -23.78 1.51 5.21
CA ILE A 351 -23.14 2.42 6.15
C ILE A 351 -21.89 3.06 5.53
N GLY A 352 -21.14 2.37 4.68
CA GLY A 352 -19.93 2.92 4.06
C GLY A 352 -20.21 4.07 3.08
N VAL A 353 -21.22 3.93 2.20
CA VAL A 353 -21.55 4.97 1.19
C VAL A 353 -22.16 6.24 1.80
N LYS A 354 -22.65 6.16 3.05
CA LYS A 354 -23.17 7.31 3.80
C LYS A 354 -22.06 8.21 4.38
N HIS A 355 -20.80 7.74 4.45
CA HIS A 355 -19.70 8.42 5.15
C HIS A 355 -18.50 8.70 4.23
N ALA A 356 -18.67 9.71 3.36
CA ALA A 356 -17.74 10.02 2.27
C ALA A 356 -16.38 10.61 2.71
N SER A 357 -16.28 11.17 3.92
CA SER A 357 -15.07 11.77 4.48
C SER A 357 -14.22 10.75 5.25
N VAL A 358 -14.77 9.57 5.55
CA VAL A 358 -14.04 8.50 6.23
C VAL A 358 -13.07 7.82 5.25
N SER A 359 -11.84 7.64 5.69
CA SER A 359 -10.80 6.96 4.90
C SER A 359 -10.98 5.44 4.91
N LEU A 360 -10.45 4.77 3.88
CA LEU A 360 -10.58 3.32 3.74
C LEU A 360 -10.02 2.54 4.94
N PRO A 361 -8.86 2.86 5.53
CA PRO A 361 -8.36 2.17 6.72
C PRO A 361 -9.34 2.25 7.91
N VAL A 362 -9.91 3.42 8.18
CA VAL A 362 -10.86 3.61 9.29
C VAL A 362 -12.18 2.89 9.01
N LEU A 363 -12.72 3.06 7.81
CA LEU A 363 -13.96 2.40 7.37
C LEU A 363 -13.84 0.88 7.50
N THR A 364 -12.77 0.29 6.95
CA THR A 364 -12.58 -1.16 6.95
C THR A 364 -12.33 -1.74 8.33
N THR A 365 -11.70 -0.98 9.23
CA THR A 365 -11.49 -1.39 10.63
C THR A 365 -12.82 -1.46 11.39
N ILE A 366 -13.68 -0.46 11.24
CA ILE A 366 -15.03 -0.47 11.83
C ILE A 366 -15.89 -1.59 11.21
N GLN A 367 -15.82 -1.76 9.90
CA GLN A 367 -16.54 -2.85 9.21
C GLN A 367 -16.09 -4.24 9.68
N GLU A 368 -14.80 -4.41 10.00
CA GLU A 368 -14.27 -5.67 10.53
C GLU A 368 -14.80 -5.97 11.93
N GLU A 369 -14.89 -4.99 12.83
CA GLU A 369 -15.45 -5.17 14.18
C GLU A 369 -16.94 -5.57 14.12
N ILE A 370 -17.70 -4.91 13.25
CA ILE A 370 -19.10 -5.26 12.99
C ILE A 370 -19.19 -6.70 12.46
N ARG A 371 -18.39 -7.04 11.44
CA ARG A 371 -18.39 -8.38 10.83
C ARG A 371 -18.02 -9.45 11.86
N SER A 372 -17.01 -9.20 12.68
CA SER A 372 -16.57 -10.11 13.75
C SER A 372 -17.71 -10.40 14.73
N THR A 373 -18.39 -9.34 15.20
CA THR A 373 -19.56 -9.46 16.10
C THR A 373 -20.71 -10.24 15.45
N VAL A 374 -21.03 -9.93 14.20
CA VAL A 374 -22.09 -10.63 13.45
C VAL A 374 -21.74 -12.10 13.23
N SER A 375 -20.52 -12.40 12.82
CA SER A 375 -20.05 -13.77 12.58
C SER A 375 -20.12 -14.64 13.84
N ALA A 376 -19.76 -14.06 15.00
CA ALA A 376 -19.93 -14.72 16.29
C ALA A 376 -21.40 -15.04 16.59
N CYS A 377 -22.31 -14.09 16.34
CA CYS A 377 -23.75 -14.32 16.54
C CYS A 377 -24.37 -15.30 15.56
N CYS A 378 -24.00 -15.27 14.28
CA CYS A 378 -24.52 -16.22 13.30
C CYS A 378 -24.05 -17.66 13.54
N SER A 379 -22.99 -17.83 14.34
CA SER A 379 -22.48 -19.13 14.78
C SER A 379 -23.08 -19.59 16.12
N ALA A 380 -23.90 -18.77 16.78
CA ALA A 380 -24.54 -19.10 18.05
C ALA A 380 -25.72 -20.07 17.85
N ALA A 381 -26.15 -20.72 18.94
CA ALA A 381 -27.29 -21.63 18.93
C ALA A 381 -28.60 -20.94 18.51
N ASP A 382 -28.79 -19.69 18.91
CA ASP A 382 -29.88 -18.81 18.47
C ASP A 382 -29.29 -17.48 17.98
N SER A 383 -29.16 -17.36 16.66
CA SER A 383 -28.61 -16.17 16.02
C SER A 383 -29.49 -14.94 16.20
N THR A 384 -30.81 -15.12 16.29
CA THR A 384 -31.76 -14.00 16.42
C THR A 384 -31.69 -13.40 17.81
N VAL A 385 -31.63 -14.23 18.85
CA VAL A 385 -31.42 -13.77 20.23
C VAL A 385 -30.07 -13.09 20.36
N CYS A 386 -28.98 -13.69 19.84
CA CYS A 386 -27.65 -13.06 19.91
C CYS A 386 -27.60 -11.70 19.21
N LEU A 387 -28.13 -11.59 17.99
CA LEU A 387 -28.15 -10.32 17.26
C LEU A 387 -28.94 -9.25 18.04
N LYS A 388 -30.06 -9.61 18.66
CA LYS A 388 -30.85 -8.70 19.48
C LYS A 388 -30.08 -8.24 20.72
N GLU A 389 -29.34 -9.14 21.37
CA GLU A 389 -28.47 -8.78 22.51
C GLU A 389 -27.31 -7.87 22.10
N LYS A 390 -26.78 -8.04 20.87
CA LYS A 390 -25.65 -7.25 20.34
C LYS A 390 -26.06 -6.04 19.52
N GLU A 391 -27.35 -5.80 19.32
CA GLU A 391 -27.88 -4.74 18.47
C GLU A 391 -27.32 -3.36 18.85
N SER A 392 -27.39 -2.99 20.13
CA SER A 392 -26.85 -1.72 20.62
C SER A 392 -25.34 -1.58 20.37
N LYS A 393 -24.56 -2.67 20.50
CA LYS A 393 -23.12 -2.65 20.20
C LYS A 393 -22.88 -2.40 18.71
N LEU A 394 -23.63 -3.08 17.84
CA LEU A 394 -23.53 -2.92 16.38
C LEU A 394 -23.87 -1.50 15.95
N GLU A 395 -24.96 -0.93 16.49
CA GLU A 395 -25.38 0.45 16.22
C GLU A 395 -24.35 1.47 16.69
N LYS A 396 -23.81 1.33 17.91
CA LYS A 396 -22.75 2.20 18.44
C LYS A 396 -21.49 2.13 17.59
N THR A 397 -21.08 0.92 17.21
CA THR A 397 -19.90 0.71 16.35
C THR A 397 -20.10 1.36 14.98
N ALA A 398 -21.29 1.21 14.38
CA ALA A 398 -21.63 1.87 13.11
C ALA A 398 -21.69 3.39 13.24
N ALA A 399 -22.18 3.93 14.37
CA ALA A 399 -22.24 5.37 14.64
C ALA A 399 -20.87 6.04 14.73
N LEU A 400 -19.79 5.28 14.99
CA LEU A 400 -18.42 5.78 14.90
C LEU A 400 -18.08 6.29 13.51
N LEU A 401 -18.69 5.74 12.45
CA LEU A 401 -18.51 6.25 11.09
C LEU A 401 -19.09 7.65 10.95
N SER A 402 -20.25 7.91 11.53
CA SER A 402 -20.88 9.25 11.50
C SER A 402 -20.06 10.27 12.26
N LYS A 403 -19.56 9.91 13.44
CA LYS A 403 -18.69 10.78 14.25
C LYS A 403 -17.35 11.04 13.54
N THR A 404 -16.75 10.01 12.94
CA THR A 404 -15.52 10.15 12.15
C THR A 404 -15.75 11.03 10.92
N ASP A 405 -16.85 10.82 10.19
CA ASP A 405 -17.17 11.60 9.00
C ASP A 405 -17.34 13.09 9.35
N ALA A 406 -18.06 13.39 10.44
CA ALA A 406 -18.22 14.74 10.95
C ALA A 406 -16.87 15.39 11.25
N PHE A 407 -16.00 14.73 12.04
CA PHE A 407 -14.67 15.26 12.33
C PHE A 407 -13.79 15.43 11.08
N CYS A 408 -13.72 14.43 10.20
CA CYS A 408 -12.93 14.51 8.98
C CYS A 408 -13.42 15.58 8.01
N SER A 409 -14.73 15.82 7.96
CA SER A 409 -15.32 16.89 7.14
C SER A 409 -14.96 18.30 7.63
N GLN A 410 -14.62 18.44 8.92
CA GLN A 410 -14.24 19.71 9.55
C GLN A 410 -12.73 19.89 9.67
N TYR A 411 -11.97 18.79 9.76
CA TYR A 411 -10.52 18.82 9.96
C TYR A 411 -9.79 19.68 8.91
N PHE A 412 -10.16 19.56 7.63
CA PHE A 412 -9.56 20.36 6.57
C PHE A 412 -10.13 21.79 6.44
N LYS A 413 -11.12 22.16 7.26
CA LYS A 413 -11.77 23.48 7.25
C LYS A 413 -11.33 24.37 8.42
N LEU A 414 -10.77 23.77 9.48
CA LEU A 414 -10.42 24.45 10.72
C LEU A 414 -8.92 24.45 10.94
N GLU A 415 -8.41 25.48 11.62
CA GLU A 415 -7.06 25.42 12.19
C GLU A 415 -6.99 24.38 13.31
N LEU A 416 -5.82 23.75 13.47
CA LEU A 416 -5.65 22.66 14.44
C LEU A 416 -6.08 23.02 15.88
N PRO A 417 -5.78 24.21 16.43
CA PRO A 417 -6.27 24.59 17.76
C PRO A 417 -7.80 24.64 17.83
N SER A 418 -8.46 25.23 16.84
CA SER A 418 -9.93 25.31 16.75
C SER A 418 -10.56 23.93 16.60
N PHE A 419 -9.94 23.06 15.80
CA PHE A 419 -10.37 21.66 15.66
C PHE A 419 -10.28 20.90 16.98
N LYS A 420 -9.16 21.03 17.72
CA LYS A 420 -8.99 20.41 19.05
C LYS A 420 -10.08 20.86 20.02
N THR A 421 -10.37 22.15 20.07
CA THR A 421 -11.45 22.70 20.92
C THR A 421 -12.81 22.12 20.54
N MET A 422 -13.12 22.01 19.25
CA MET A 422 -14.37 21.41 18.78
C MET A 422 -14.49 19.93 19.19
N VAL A 423 -13.43 19.13 19.02
CA VAL A 423 -13.43 17.72 19.46
C VAL A 423 -13.63 17.62 20.98
N GLN A 424 -12.97 18.47 21.78
CA GLN A 424 -13.13 18.49 23.24
C GLN A 424 -14.55 18.89 23.68
N GLN A 425 -15.23 19.74 22.90
CA GLN A 425 -16.62 20.12 23.17
C GLN A 425 -17.61 19.00 22.82
N GLU A 426 -17.35 18.22 21.78
CA GLU A 426 -18.21 17.11 21.39
C GLU A 426 -17.98 15.83 22.22
N VAL A 427 -16.77 15.61 22.70
CA VAL A 427 -16.42 14.43 23.53
C VAL A 427 -16.62 14.76 25.01
N GLN A 428 -17.82 14.47 25.52
CA GLN A 428 -18.21 14.69 26.92
C GLN A 428 -18.29 13.37 27.71
N GLY A 429 -18.27 13.46 29.05
CA GLY A 429 -18.43 12.31 29.96
C GLY A 429 -17.12 11.79 30.56
N GLU A 430 -17.14 10.57 31.08
CA GLU A 430 -15.97 9.95 31.72
C GLU A 430 -14.80 9.80 30.73
N GLY A 431 -13.57 10.10 31.17
CA GLY A 431 -12.39 10.05 30.32
C GLY A 431 -12.44 10.99 29.09
N ALA A 432 -13.23 12.07 29.14
CA ALA A 432 -13.41 12.99 28.01
C ALA A 432 -12.09 13.54 27.44
N GLU A 433 -11.14 13.88 28.30
CA GLU A 433 -9.84 14.41 27.86
C GLU A 433 -9.03 13.39 27.06
N SER A 434 -8.87 12.17 27.58
CA SER A 434 -8.14 11.09 26.89
C SER A 434 -8.85 10.63 25.62
N ARG A 435 -10.19 10.52 25.64
CA ARG A 435 -10.97 10.19 24.45
C ARG A 435 -10.90 11.29 23.40
N GLY A 436 -10.98 12.56 23.81
CA GLY A 436 -10.84 13.71 22.92
C GLY A 436 -9.47 13.72 22.25
N GLN A 437 -8.40 13.44 23.00
CA GLN A 437 -7.05 13.32 22.46
C GLN A 437 -6.94 12.18 21.44
N ALA A 438 -7.51 11.01 21.72
CA ALA A 438 -7.54 9.89 20.78
C ALA A 438 -8.29 10.25 19.47
N TRP A 439 -9.40 10.99 19.56
CA TRP A 439 -10.13 11.48 18.38
C TRP A 439 -9.32 12.48 17.56
N VAL A 440 -8.58 13.38 18.21
CA VAL A 440 -7.66 14.30 17.53
C VAL A 440 -6.54 13.55 16.81
N GLU A 441 -5.94 12.55 17.45
CA GLU A 441 -4.90 11.72 16.85
C GLU A 441 -5.42 10.93 15.65
N LEU A 442 -6.60 10.30 15.77
CA LEU A 442 -7.25 9.65 14.65
C LEU A 442 -7.48 10.63 13.49
N ALA A 443 -8.06 11.80 13.76
CA ALA A 443 -8.39 12.74 12.70
C ALA A 443 -7.14 13.27 11.97
N THR A 444 -6.11 13.65 12.72
CA THR A 444 -4.86 14.18 12.17
C THR A 444 -4.07 13.15 11.35
N ALA A 445 -4.12 11.87 11.72
CA ALA A 445 -3.46 10.80 10.99
C ALA A 445 -4.31 10.24 9.83
N CYS A 446 -5.64 10.20 9.97
CA CYS A 446 -6.48 9.30 9.18
C CYS A 446 -7.55 9.97 8.32
N CYS A 447 -7.81 11.27 8.46
CA CYS A 447 -8.76 11.96 7.60
C CYS A 447 -8.22 12.23 6.18
N SER A 448 -6.91 12.07 5.97
CA SER A 448 -6.31 12.13 4.64
C SER A 448 -6.77 10.95 3.78
N GLN A 449 -6.99 11.22 2.50
CA GLN A 449 -7.29 10.22 1.48
C GLN A 449 -6.25 9.09 1.43
N HIS A 450 -4.97 9.46 1.46
CA HIS A 450 -3.85 8.52 1.45
C HIS A 450 -3.34 8.28 2.88
N SER A 451 -4.25 7.98 3.80
CA SER A 451 -3.93 7.72 5.21
C SER A 451 -3.21 6.38 5.40
N PRO A 452 -2.32 6.29 6.40
CA PRO A 452 -1.52 5.09 6.64
C PRO A 452 -2.34 3.95 7.24
N ALA A 453 -2.32 2.78 6.59
CA ALA A 453 -3.25 1.68 6.86
C ALA A 453 -3.17 1.18 8.31
N GLN A 454 -1.97 0.81 8.74
CA GLN A 454 -1.73 0.15 10.03
C GLN A 454 -1.89 1.11 11.22
N LEU A 455 -1.43 2.35 11.07
CA LEU A 455 -1.60 3.37 12.11
C LEU A 455 -3.09 3.69 12.30
N CYS A 456 -3.84 3.87 11.20
CA CYS A 456 -5.26 4.16 11.29
C CYS A 456 -6.08 2.99 11.83
N GLN A 457 -5.70 1.76 11.52
CA GLN A 457 -6.29 0.58 12.14
C GLN A 457 -6.09 0.61 13.66
N LYS A 458 -4.86 0.79 14.14
CA LYS A 458 -4.56 0.87 15.59
C LYS A 458 -5.32 1.99 16.30
N LEU A 459 -5.35 3.18 15.72
CA LEU A 459 -6.06 4.33 16.30
C LEU A 459 -7.57 4.10 16.34
N THR A 460 -8.12 3.45 15.31
CA THR A 460 -9.55 3.14 15.24
C THR A 460 -9.93 2.04 16.24
N GLU A 461 -9.13 0.99 16.36
CA GLU A 461 -9.30 -0.07 17.38
C GLU A 461 -9.25 0.51 18.80
N ALA A 462 -8.35 1.47 19.06
CA ALA A 462 -8.29 2.18 20.33
C ALA A 462 -9.57 2.99 20.61
N ILE A 463 -10.10 3.69 19.60
CA ILE A 463 -11.37 4.43 19.71
C ILE A 463 -12.55 3.51 20.00
N ILE A 464 -12.66 2.38 19.28
CA ILE A 464 -13.71 1.38 19.50
C ILE A 464 -13.68 0.91 20.96
N LYS A 465 -12.48 0.57 21.46
CA LYS A 465 -12.31 0.13 22.85
C LYS A 465 -12.70 1.21 23.86
N HIS A 466 -12.28 2.46 23.65
CA HIS A 466 -12.60 3.56 24.56
C HIS A 466 -14.09 3.87 24.66
N GLU A 467 -14.82 3.78 23.54
CA GLU A 467 -16.26 4.05 23.52
C GLU A 467 -17.06 2.84 24.05
N ASP A 468 -16.52 1.61 23.94
CA ASP A 468 -17.06 0.42 24.63
C ASP A 468 -16.89 0.53 26.15
N ASP A 469 -15.70 0.92 26.63
CA ASP A 469 -15.39 1.08 28.06
C ASP A 469 -16.22 2.22 28.70
N ALA A 470 -16.47 3.32 27.97
CA ALA A 470 -17.29 4.44 28.47
C ALA A 470 -18.79 4.15 28.51
N ALA A 471 -19.23 3.05 27.87
CA ALA A 471 -20.63 2.63 27.83
C ALA A 471 -20.97 1.52 28.84
N ALA A 472 -19.95 0.93 29.49
CA ALA A 472 -20.07 -0.05 30.57
C ALA A 472 -20.18 0.65 31.93
#